data_AF-A0A817N1Y2-F1
#
_entry.id   AF-A0A817N1Y2-F1
#
_cell.length_a   1.000
_cell.length_b   1.000
_cell.length_c   1.000
_cell.angle_alpha   90.00
_cell.angle_beta   90.00
_cell.angle_gamma   90.00
#
_symmetry.space_group_name_H-M   'P 1'
#
loop_
_entity.id
_entity.type
_entity.pdbx_description
1 polymer ?
#
loop_
_entity_poly.entity_id
_entity_poly.type
_entity_poly.pdbx_seq_one_letter_code
_entity_poly.pdbx_strand_id
1 'polypeptide(L)'
;MSHHNRTHTLRSLAPSSAAAVGIDGLTIQSMLHEGRNKTSNNCTLTQTNISATEIEWRNIDYCLIDEISMVGCYMLARLHRITTIAKHAEPTIPFGGINMIFLGDFVQYPPVLDRPLYSNILSPTDTLASTHNTINQTHRRGNITERDIQCKVGRALWLQVNNVFFLTEQMRNKDP
;
A
#
# COMPACT_ATOMS: atom_id res chain seq x y z
N MET A 1 -14.19 -25.75 -23.58
CA MET A 1 -12.98 -25.79 -22.71
C MET A 1 -12.37 -24.38 -22.59
N SER A 2 -13.01 -23.42 -21.89
CA SER A 2 -12.58 -22.01 -21.94
C SER A 2 -12.80 -21.22 -20.63
N HIS A 3 -12.61 -21.83 -19.46
CA HIS A 3 -12.79 -21.15 -18.17
C HIS A 3 -11.56 -21.10 -17.27
N HIS A 4 -10.40 -21.64 -17.68
CA HIS A 4 -9.25 -21.84 -16.79
C HIS A 4 -8.06 -20.89 -16.98
N ASN A 5 -8.16 -19.82 -17.78
CA ASN A 5 -6.98 -18.97 -18.09
C ASN A 5 -7.08 -17.50 -17.64
N ARG A 6 -8.03 -17.15 -16.76
CA ARG A 6 -8.16 -15.80 -16.18
C ARG A 6 -7.83 -15.73 -14.68
N THR A 7 -7.52 -16.86 -14.05
CA THR A 7 -7.23 -16.94 -12.61
C THR A 7 -5.86 -16.39 -12.24
N HIS A 8 -4.95 -16.19 -13.20
CA HIS A 8 -3.59 -15.70 -12.95
C HIS A 8 -3.44 -14.17 -13.08
N THR A 9 -4.48 -13.44 -13.50
CA THR A 9 -4.39 -12.01 -13.81
C THR A 9 -4.86 -11.09 -12.69
N LEU A 10 -5.67 -11.58 -11.74
CA LEU A 10 -6.19 -10.81 -10.60
C LEU A 10 -5.52 -11.26 -9.31
N ARG A 11 -5.07 -10.30 -8.50
CA ARG A 11 -4.53 -10.55 -7.16
C ARG A 11 -5.30 -9.74 -6.11
N SER A 12 -5.79 -10.41 -5.08
CA SER A 12 -6.49 -9.78 -3.96
C SER A 12 -5.56 -9.66 -2.75
N LEU A 13 -5.46 -8.45 -2.20
CA LEU A 13 -4.59 -8.10 -1.08
C LEU A 13 -5.37 -7.41 0.02
N ALA A 14 -4.89 -7.55 1.26
CA ALA A 14 -5.38 -6.77 2.40
C ALA A 14 -4.25 -6.43 3.37
N PRO A 15 -4.39 -5.37 4.20
CA PRO A 15 -3.38 -4.98 5.18
C PRO A 15 -3.31 -5.91 6.40
N SER A 16 -4.42 -6.58 6.76
CA SER A 16 -4.49 -7.51 7.88
C SER A 16 -4.75 -8.94 7.40
N SER A 17 -4.34 -9.94 8.19
CA SER A 17 -4.61 -11.34 7.89
C SER A 17 -6.11 -11.68 7.95
N ALA A 18 -6.85 -11.05 8.87
CA ALA A 18 -8.29 -11.26 9.00
C ALA A 18 -9.05 -10.79 7.75
N ALA A 19 -8.71 -9.60 7.23
CA ALA A 19 -9.29 -9.09 5.99
C ALA A 19 -8.85 -9.92 4.77
N ALA A 20 -7.58 -10.33 4.71
CA ALA A 20 -7.08 -11.16 3.61
C ALA A 20 -7.83 -12.50 3.51
N VAL A 21 -8.10 -13.15 4.64
CA VAL A 21 -8.89 -14.39 4.68
C VAL A 21 -10.33 -14.15 4.22
N GLY A 22 -10.91 -12.97 4.49
CA GLY A 22 -12.28 -12.64 4.06
C GLY A 22 -12.46 -12.51 2.54
N ILE A 23 -11.39 -12.26 1.80
CA ILE A 23 -11.40 -12.08 0.34
C ILE A 23 -10.62 -13.18 -0.41
N ASP A 24 -10.29 -14.28 0.28
CA ASP A 24 -9.42 -15.36 -0.22
C ASP A 24 -8.10 -14.84 -0.82
N GLY A 25 -7.56 -13.79 -0.19
CA GLY A 25 -6.39 -13.04 -0.64
C GLY A 25 -5.15 -13.25 0.23
N LEU A 26 -4.13 -12.43 -0.03
CA LEU A 26 -2.88 -12.42 0.73
C LEU A 26 -2.70 -11.10 1.46
N THR A 27 -1.85 -11.09 2.49
CA THR A 27 -1.48 -9.81 3.10
C THR A 27 -0.52 -9.06 2.20
N ILE A 28 -0.62 -7.72 2.17
CA ILE A 28 0.31 -6.85 1.43
C ILE A 28 1.76 -7.18 1.83
N GLN A 29 2.01 -7.32 3.14
CA GLN A 29 3.33 -7.66 3.67
C GLN A 29 3.87 -9.01 3.16
N SER A 30 3.00 -10.03 3.00
CA SER A 30 3.41 -11.32 2.43
C SER A 30 3.89 -11.17 0.99
N MET A 31 3.18 -10.37 0.18
CA MET A 31 3.53 -10.14 -1.23
C MET A 31 4.78 -9.29 -1.42
N LEU A 32 5.11 -8.44 -0.45
CA LEU A 32 6.35 -7.67 -0.46
C LEU A 32 7.58 -8.55 -0.22
N HIS A 33 7.42 -9.86 0.04
CA HIS A 33 8.48 -10.82 0.36
C HIS A 33 9.38 -10.36 1.52
N GLU A 34 8.82 -9.54 2.41
CA GLU A 34 9.50 -9.07 3.59
C GLU A 34 9.39 -10.12 4.68
N GLY A 35 10.34 -11.06 4.65
CA GLY A 35 10.60 -11.92 5.79
C GLY A 35 10.74 -11.07 7.06
N ARG A 36 10.23 -11.58 8.18
CA ARG A 36 10.27 -11.02 9.55
C ARG A 36 11.68 -10.79 10.14
N ASN A 37 12.69 -10.56 9.31
CA ASN A 37 14.06 -10.32 9.73
C ASN A 37 14.24 -8.83 10.08
N LYS A 38 13.94 -8.51 11.34
CA LYS A 38 14.09 -7.19 11.99
C LYS A 38 15.56 -6.78 12.20
N THR A 39 16.42 -6.86 11.18
CA THR A 39 17.87 -6.61 11.39
C THR A 39 18.53 -5.66 10.40
N SER A 40 17.78 -4.94 9.56
CA SER A 40 18.36 -3.83 8.81
C SER A 40 17.30 -2.79 8.48
N ASN A 41 17.53 -1.54 8.89
CA ASN A 41 16.72 -0.38 8.51
C ASN A 41 16.77 -0.08 7.01
N ASN A 42 17.58 -0.82 6.26
CA ASN A 42 17.62 -0.82 4.81
C ASN A 42 17.11 -2.19 4.32
N CYS A 43 15.82 -2.25 3.99
CA CYS A 43 15.22 -3.39 3.29
C CYS A 43 15.70 -3.37 1.84
N THR A 44 16.96 -3.73 1.62
CA THR A 44 17.50 -3.97 0.28
C THR A 44 16.93 -5.31 -0.18
N LEU A 45 16.10 -5.30 -1.22
CA LEU A 45 15.67 -6.53 -1.88
C LEU A 45 16.93 -7.29 -2.32
N THR A 46 17.14 -8.48 -1.78
CA THR A 46 18.21 -9.35 -2.27
C THR A 46 17.86 -9.83 -3.68
N GLN A 47 18.88 -10.11 -4.50
CA GLN A 47 18.69 -10.56 -5.89
C GLN A 47 17.74 -11.76 -6.00
N THR A 48 17.72 -12.64 -4.99
CA THR A 48 16.84 -13.81 -4.90
C THR A 48 15.37 -13.43 -4.65
N ASN A 49 15.12 -12.41 -3.84
CA ASN A 49 13.76 -11.93 -3.56
C ASN A 49 13.19 -11.19 -4.76
N ILE A 50 14.06 -10.50 -5.52
CA ILE A 50 13.68 -9.83 -6.77
C ILE A 50 13.17 -10.86 -7.79
N SER A 51 13.90 -11.96 -8.03
CA SER A 51 13.46 -12.98 -8.99
C SER A 51 12.16 -13.68 -8.60
N ALA A 52 11.92 -13.94 -7.31
CA ALA A 52 10.68 -14.55 -6.85
C ALA A 52 9.48 -13.59 -7.00
N THR A 53 9.69 -12.33 -6.63
CA THR A 53 8.71 -11.24 -6.80
C THR A 53 8.41 -11.02 -8.28
N GLU A 54 9.42 -10.97 -9.14
CA GLU A 54 9.25 -10.86 -10.60
C GLU A 54 8.35 -11.98 -11.14
N ILE A 55 8.63 -13.23 -10.80
CA ILE A 55 7.82 -14.37 -11.23
C ILE A 55 6.37 -14.24 -10.75
N GLU A 56 6.17 -13.83 -9.49
CA GLU A 56 4.84 -13.70 -8.90
C GLU A 56 4.01 -12.57 -9.53
N TRP A 57 4.62 -11.41 -9.77
CA TRP A 57 3.96 -10.22 -10.29
C TRP A 57 3.87 -10.18 -11.82
N ARG A 58 4.70 -10.95 -12.55
CA ARG A 58 4.78 -10.95 -14.01
C ARG A 58 3.41 -11.09 -14.68
N ASN A 59 2.56 -11.99 -14.18
CA ASN A 59 1.28 -12.32 -14.82
C ASN A 59 0.08 -11.54 -14.23
N ILE A 60 0.30 -10.67 -13.24
CA ILE A 60 -0.78 -9.91 -12.58
C ILE A 60 -1.09 -8.65 -13.38
N ASP A 61 -2.33 -8.48 -13.83
CA ASP A 61 -2.82 -7.30 -14.55
C ASP A 61 -3.72 -6.41 -13.69
N TYR A 62 -4.37 -7.01 -12.70
CA TYR A 62 -5.28 -6.35 -11.76
C TYR A 62 -4.88 -6.69 -10.32
N CYS A 63 -4.85 -5.67 -9.46
CA CYS A 63 -4.61 -5.83 -8.03
C CYS A 63 -5.74 -5.17 -7.25
N LEU A 64 -6.44 -5.97 -6.46
CA LEU A 64 -7.47 -5.53 -5.53
C LEU A 64 -6.84 -5.37 -4.15
N ILE A 65 -7.08 -4.23 -3.49
CA ILE A 65 -6.68 -4.01 -2.10
C ILE A 65 -7.93 -3.70 -1.29
N ASP A 66 -8.27 -4.60 -0.38
CA ASP A 66 -9.32 -4.40 0.60
C ASP A 66 -8.79 -3.68 1.85
N GLU A 67 -9.69 -3.03 2.59
CA GLU A 67 -9.39 -2.21 3.77
C GLU A 67 -8.31 -1.13 3.54
N ILE A 68 -8.43 -0.39 2.43
CA ILE A 68 -7.48 0.68 2.05
C ILE A 68 -7.29 1.76 3.11
N SER A 69 -8.24 1.93 4.03
CA SER A 69 -8.16 2.87 5.15
C SER A 69 -7.01 2.55 6.12
N MET A 70 -6.66 1.27 6.27
CA MET A 70 -5.55 0.81 7.09
C MET A 70 -4.21 0.84 6.35
N VAL A 71 -4.20 1.21 5.07
CA VAL A 71 -2.99 1.33 4.25
C VAL A 71 -2.44 2.74 4.35
N GLY A 72 -1.18 2.88 4.75
CA GLY A 72 -0.52 4.17 4.82
C GLY A 72 0.28 4.52 3.57
N CYS A 73 0.71 5.78 3.49
CA CYS A 73 1.48 6.32 2.37
C CYS A 73 2.78 5.56 2.13
N TYR A 74 3.50 5.19 3.21
CA TYR A 74 4.75 4.47 3.08
C TYR A 74 4.52 3.07 2.51
N MET A 75 3.51 2.35 3.00
CA MET A 75 3.18 1.02 2.49
C MET A 75 2.78 1.05 1.00
N LEU A 76 1.98 2.04 0.60
CA LEU A 76 1.59 2.19 -0.81
C LEU A 76 2.77 2.53 -1.72
N ALA A 77 3.69 3.40 -1.28
CA ALA A 77 4.91 3.72 -2.02
C ALA A 77 5.82 2.50 -2.22
N ARG A 78 5.94 1.65 -1.20
CA ARG A 78 6.70 0.39 -1.30
C ARG A 78 6.05 -0.56 -2.29
N LEU A 79 4.73 -0.73 -2.23
CA LEU A 79 4.02 -1.57 -3.19
C LEU A 79 4.28 -1.09 -4.62
N HIS A 80 4.23 0.22 -4.87
CA HIS A 80 4.58 0.79 -6.17
C HIS A 80 6.04 0.50 -6.56
N ARG A 81 7.00 0.65 -5.65
CA ARG A 81 8.41 0.32 -5.93
C ARG A 81 8.58 -1.15 -6.34
N ILE A 82 7.99 -2.08 -5.58
CA ILE A 82 8.10 -3.52 -5.83
C ILE A 82 7.48 -3.88 -7.18
N THR A 83 6.26 -3.42 -7.44
CA THR A 83 5.55 -3.69 -8.70
C THR A 83 6.28 -3.11 -9.92
N THR A 84 6.86 -1.91 -9.78
CA THR A 84 7.67 -1.28 -10.83
C THR A 84 8.91 -2.11 -11.16
N ILE A 85 9.64 -2.57 -10.13
CA ILE A 85 10.80 -3.45 -10.31
C ILE A 85 10.36 -4.76 -10.97
N ALA A 86 9.30 -5.39 -10.47
CA ALA A 86 8.85 -6.70 -10.91
C ALA A 86 8.32 -6.70 -12.35
N LYS A 87 7.77 -5.57 -12.82
CA LYS A 87 7.29 -5.39 -14.19
C LYS A 87 8.34 -4.80 -15.13
N HIS A 88 9.53 -4.48 -14.63
CA HIS A 88 10.56 -3.72 -15.37
C HIS A 88 10.01 -2.44 -16.02
N ALA A 89 9.11 -1.76 -15.31
CA ALA A 89 8.45 -0.56 -15.80
C ALA A 89 9.21 0.71 -15.39
N GLU A 90 8.97 1.80 -16.11
CA GLU A 90 9.48 3.11 -15.73
C GLU A 90 8.86 3.60 -14.40
N PRO A 91 9.60 4.25 -13.50
CA PRO A 91 9.08 4.75 -12.22
C PRO A 91 7.92 5.74 -12.36
N THR A 92 7.75 6.36 -13.53
CA THR A 92 6.64 7.26 -13.82
C THR A 92 5.32 6.54 -14.04
N ILE A 93 5.35 5.23 -14.31
CA ILE A 93 4.15 4.41 -14.54
C ILE A 93 3.63 3.94 -13.17
N PRO A 94 2.43 4.36 -12.75
CA PRO A 94 1.88 3.94 -11.46
C PRO A 94 1.79 2.41 -11.38
N PHE A 95 2.24 1.87 -10.24
CA PHE A 95 2.25 0.43 -9.94
C PHE A 95 2.79 -0.48 -11.06
N GLY A 96 3.73 0.01 -11.88
CA GLY A 96 4.29 -0.74 -13.00
C GLY A 96 3.27 -1.12 -14.10
N GLY A 97 2.17 -0.37 -14.21
CA GLY A 97 1.12 -0.60 -15.20
C GLY A 97 0.01 -1.54 -14.76
N ILE A 98 0.01 -1.96 -13.49
CA ILE A 98 -1.04 -2.79 -12.90
C ILE A 98 -2.27 -1.94 -12.60
N ASN A 99 -3.45 -2.44 -12.96
CA ASN A 99 -4.71 -1.78 -12.63
C ASN A 99 -5.04 -2.01 -11.15
N MET A 100 -4.98 -0.94 -10.35
CA MET A 100 -5.28 -1.00 -8.93
C MET A 100 -6.75 -0.72 -8.66
N ILE A 101 -7.38 -1.57 -7.86
CA ILE A 101 -8.75 -1.43 -7.36
C ILE A 101 -8.69 -1.38 -5.84
N PHE A 102 -9.20 -0.31 -5.24
CA PHE A 102 -9.16 -0.12 -3.80
C PHE A 102 -10.58 -0.22 -3.23
N LEU A 103 -10.73 -0.95 -2.13
CA LEU A 103 -11.96 -1.04 -1.34
C LEU A 103 -11.64 -0.71 0.11
N GLY A 104 -12.61 -0.13 0.80
CA GLY A 104 -12.53 0.13 2.23
C GLY A 104 -13.26 1.40 2.63
N ASP A 105 -13.22 1.68 3.93
CA ASP A 105 -13.89 2.81 4.55
C ASP A 105 -12.93 3.56 5.47
N PHE A 106 -12.65 4.83 5.13
CA PHE A 106 -11.73 5.69 5.86
C PHE A 106 -12.25 6.15 7.23
N VAL A 107 -13.53 5.92 7.54
CA VAL A 107 -14.13 6.23 8.85
C VAL A 107 -13.86 5.14 9.89
N GLN A 108 -13.45 3.92 9.47
CA GLN A 108 -13.22 2.80 10.39
C GLN A 108 -11.90 2.92 11.16
N TYR A 109 -10.78 2.52 10.55
CA TYR A 109 -9.47 2.48 11.21
C TYR A 109 -8.39 3.14 10.35
N PRO A 110 -7.59 4.07 10.92
CA PRO A 110 -6.42 4.61 10.24
C PRO A 110 -5.27 3.59 10.22
N PRO A 111 -4.25 3.80 9.37
CA PRO A 111 -3.06 2.94 9.36
C PRO A 111 -2.30 3.00 10.69
N VAL A 112 -1.75 1.86 11.10
CA VAL A 112 -0.95 1.74 12.32
C VAL A 112 0.52 2.02 12.00
N LEU A 113 1.14 2.96 12.73
CA LEU A 113 2.56 3.34 12.56
C LEU A 113 2.94 3.83 11.15
N ASP A 114 1.97 4.25 10.35
CA ASP A 114 2.15 4.85 9.04
C ASP A 114 1.24 6.08 8.88
N ARG A 115 1.52 6.95 7.90
CA ARG A 115 0.73 8.15 7.66
C ARG A 115 -0.50 7.81 6.81
N PRO A 116 -1.71 8.26 7.18
CA PRO A 116 -2.91 8.06 6.37
C PRO A 116 -2.81 8.69 4.97
N LEU A 117 -3.42 8.05 3.96
CA LEU A 117 -3.41 8.52 2.56
C LEU A 117 -4.06 9.90 2.39
N TYR A 118 -5.03 10.23 3.25
CA TYR A 118 -5.73 11.51 3.28
C TYR A 118 -5.01 12.59 4.11
N SER A 119 -3.83 12.30 4.68
CA SER A 119 -3.09 13.28 5.47
C SER A 119 -2.50 14.41 4.60
N ASN A 120 -2.40 15.61 5.18
CA ASN A 120 -1.83 16.75 4.48
C ASN A 120 -0.29 16.75 4.59
N ILE A 121 0.40 16.08 3.66
CA ILE A 121 1.86 15.93 3.70
C ILE A 121 2.61 17.24 3.33
N LEU A 122 1.89 18.33 3.08
CA LEU A 122 2.46 19.64 2.76
C LEU A 122 2.87 20.43 4.02
N SER A 123 2.37 20.06 5.20
CA SER A 123 2.74 20.68 6.48
C SER A 123 4.03 20.06 7.04
N PRO A 124 5.13 20.82 7.22
CA PRO A 124 6.35 20.34 7.90
C PRO A 124 6.14 19.98 9.38
N THR A 125 4.92 20.19 9.91
CA THR A 125 4.57 20.08 11.33
C THR A 125 3.97 18.73 11.75
N ASP A 126 3.64 17.83 10.82
CA ASP A 126 2.87 16.62 11.12
C ASP A 126 3.71 15.44 11.67
N THR A 127 4.98 15.69 12.02
CA THR A 127 5.81 14.76 12.81
C THR A 127 5.29 14.55 14.24
N LEU A 128 4.25 15.28 14.67
CA LEU A 128 3.78 15.29 16.05
C LEU A 128 2.75 14.20 16.41
N ALA A 129 2.17 13.47 15.45
CA ALA A 129 1.16 12.45 15.76
C ALA A 129 1.75 11.08 16.16
N SER A 130 3.08 10.90 16.16
CA SER A 130 3.74 9.61 16.46
C SER A 130 4.57 9.61 17.74
N THR A 131 4.61 10.67 18.54
CA THR A 131 5.41 10.64 19.78
C THR A 131 4.82 11.55 20.85
N HIS A 132 4.02 10.95 21.73
CA HIS A 132 3.79 11.48 23.08
C HIS A 132 5.13 11.38 23.84
N ASN A 133 6.02 12.37 23.68
CA ASN A 133 7.04 12.80 24.66
C ASN A 133 8.04 13.79 24.06
N THR A 134 8.27 14.85 24.85
CA THR A 134 9.39 15.81 24.81
C THR A 134 9.11 17.14 24.10
N ILE A 135 8.61 18.06 24.92
CA ILE A 135 8.84 19.51 24.91
C ILE A 135 10.25 19.81 24.38
N ASN A 136 10.36 20.45 23.22
CA ASN A 136 11.43 21.36 22.78
C ASN A 136 11.23 21.67 21.28
N GLN A 137 10.22 22.47 20.97
CA GLN A 137 10.10 23.13 19.67
C GLN A 137 11.21 24.19 19.57
N THR A 138 12.23 23.89 18.79
CA THR A 138 13.14 24.90 18.22
C THR A 138 13.24 24.64 16.72
N HIS A 139 13.11 25.73 15.94
CA HIS A 139 13.28 25.80 14.49
C HIS A 139 14.42 24.90 13.99
N ARG A 140 14.09 23.70 13.50
CA ARG A 140 14.98 22.90 12.67
C ARG A 140 14.34 22.80 11.30
N ARG A 141 14.97 23.44 10.31
CA ARG A 141 14.83 23.13 8.89
C ARG A 141 15.31 21.67 8.73
N GLY A 142 14.44 20.72 9.07
CA GLY A 142 14.80 19.32 9.22
C GLY A 142 15.21 18.73 7.88
N ASN A 143 16.31 17.98 7.86
CA ASN A 143 16.69 17.18 6.71
C ASN A 143 15.51 16.25 6.35
N ILE A 144 15.01 16.36 5.12
CA ILE A 144 13.93 15.51 4.61
C ILE A 144 14.41 14.07 4.69
N THR A 145 13.71 13.21 5.43
CA THR A 145 14.10 11.81 5.54
C THR A 145 13.64 11.03 4.30
N GLU A 146 14.30 9.91 3.99
CA GLU A 146 13.85 9.01 2.91
C GLU A 146 12.38 8.60 3.11
N ARG A 147 11.99 8.35 4.36
CA ARG A 147 10.60 8.01 4.70
C ARG A 147 9.62 9.13 4.34
N ASP A 148 10.00 10.39 4.50
CA ASP A 148 9.16 11.52 4.09
C ASP A 148 9.02 11.60 2.57
N ILE A 149 10.09 11.29 1.82
CA ILE A 149 10.06 11.23 0.35
C ILE A 149 9.12 10.09 -0.09
N GLN A 150 9.25 8.91 0.49
CA GLN A 150 8.38 7.77 0.20
C GLN A 150 6.92 8.08 0.53
N CYS A 151 6.63 8.72 1.66
CA CYS A 151 5.27 9.16 1.99
C CYS A 151 4.70 10.14 0.95
N LYS A 152 5.51 11.07 0.44
CA LYS A 152 5.09 11.99 -0.64
C LYS A 152 4.78 11.24 -1.93
N VAL A 153 5.59 10.24 -2.31
CA VAL A 153 5.33 9.37 -3.46
C VAL A 153 4.02 8.60 -3.27
N GLY A 154 3.83 7.97 -2.13
CA GLY A 154 2.59 7.24 -1.80
C GLY A 154 1.35 8.12 -1.91
N ARG A 155 1.40 9.35 -1.40
CA ARG A 155 0.31 10.31 -1.56
C ARG A 155 0.12 10.76 -2.99
N ALA A 156 1.18 11.01 -3.73
CA ALA A 156 1.08 11.38 -5.15
C ALA A 156 0.38 10.27 -5.95
N LEU A 157 0.70 9.00 -5.69
CA LEU A 157 0.02 7.85 -6.29
C LEU A 157 -1.47 7.80 -5.90
N TRP A 158 -1.79 8.04 -4.63
CA TRP A 158 -3.18 8.08 -4.18
C TRP A 158 -4.00 9.19 -4.86
N LEU A 159 -3.39 10.36 -5.07
CA LEU A 159 -4.04 11.48 -5.76
C LEU A 159 -4.24 11.23 -7.27
N GLN A 160 -3.60 10.22 -7.86
CA GLN A 160 -3.81 9.80 -9.25
C GLN A 160 -5.00 8.84 -9.41
N VAL A 161 -5.72 8.51 -8.33
CA VAL A 161 -6.93 7.69 -8.43
C VAL A 161 -8.04 8.54 -9.05
N ASN A 162 -8.43 8.20 -10.27
CA ASN A 162 -9.38 8.99 -11.06
C ASN A 162 -10.85 8.65 -10.79
N ASN A 163 -11.14 7.40 -10.40
CA ASN A 163 -12.50 6.89 -10.30
C ASN A 163 -12.81 6.47 -8.86
N VAL A 164 -13.87 7.05 -8.29
CA VAL A 164 -14.36 6.74 -6.96
C VAL A 164 -15.83 6.40 -7.05
N PHE A 165 -16.20 5.25 -6.50
CA PHE A 165 -17.58 4.78 -6.45
C PHE A 165 -18.02 4.70 -4.99
N PHE A 166 -19.16 5.30 -4.68
CA PHE A 166 -19.76 5.19 -3.36
C PHE A 166 -20.82 4.10 -3.37
N LEU A 167 -20.64 3.11 -2.49
CA LEU A 167 -21.66 2.08 -2.25
C LEU A 167 -22.61 2.61 -1.16
N THR A 168 -23.86 2.86 -1.52
CA THR A 168 -24.86 3.46 -0.62
C THR A 168 -25.79 2.46 0.04
N GLU A 169 -25.84 1.23 -0.48
CA GLU A 169 -26.71 0.19 0.06
C GLU A 169 -25.98 -0.72 1.04
N GLN A 170 -26.40 -0.66 2.30
CA GLN A 170 -25.91 -1.59 3.33
C GLN A 170 -26.67 -2.91 3.25
N MET A 171 -25.94 -4.01 3.03
CA MET A 171 -26.53 -5.36 2.92
C MET A 171 -26.44 -6.16 4.22
N ARG A 172 -25.53 -5.81 5.14
CA ARG A 172 -25.28 -6.57 6.39
C ARG A 172 -26.46 -6.59 7.37
N ASN A 173 -27.27 -5.54 7.39
CA ASN A 173 -28.41 -5.41 8.31
C ASN A 173 -29.75 -5.67 7.60
N LYS A 174 -29.72 -6.15 6.34
CA LYS A 174 -30.91 -6.55 5.58
C LYS A 174 -31.13 -8.05 5.73
N ASP A 175 -31.26 -8.54 6.96
CA ASP A 175 -31.91 -9.82 7.24
C ASP A 175 -33.36 -9.52 7.69
N PRO A 176 -34.37 -10.29 7.22
CA PRO A 176 -35.77 -10.12 7.60
C PRO A 176 -36.08 -10.52 9.04
#